data_AF-A0A962E927-F1
#
_entry.id   AF-A0A962E927-F1
#
_cell.length_a   1.000
_cell.length_b   1.000
_cell.length_c   1.000
_cell.angle_alpha   90.00
_cell.angle_beta   90.00
_cell.angle_gamma   90.00
#
_symmetry.space_group_name_H-M   'P 1'
#
loop_
_entity.id
_entity.type
_entity.pdbx_description
1 polymer ?
#
loop_
_entity_poly.entity_id
_entity_poly.type
_entity_poly.pdbx_seq_one_letter_code
_entity_poly.pdbx_strand_id
1 'polypeptide(L)'
;MIKTAVLILAAFSAPDQPPQIRVRVDTQFASSVLGQVCSDQPIDESAIRSSAAVNQMVDHFAQFRADFTLDAYVEARRLAARCRTAEPDIFRFGEVIARREELQAEIATIAAEQSEYAAGIEQMLAQYSPEGMRFSGSATLVIGSPSCGGWSSNGDFYVDVPCLKGDRVGLQYLIAHESYHAIQSRFMGKTPAEPPLALILDAIIREGSAMRVADFSQISNPGAYAQLSQRVLRTNRRRLVANVELFEVSVHYLLHSADPTAAERINNIGLSGQFDSPFYSVGELVIARIDQQLGRAALLCLLEGPAVELFISYSGLPADNQYPTLASETIAAIRTLRTAESEQHTHRCTST
;
A
#
# COMPACT_ATOMS: atom_id res chain seq x y z
N MET A 1 2.44 42.78 -52.56
CA MET A 1 2.51 41.36 -52.14
C MET A 1 3.35 41.28 -50.88
N ILE A 2 2.73 41.13 -49.71
CA ILE A 2 3.43 40.95 -48.43
C ILE A 2 3.42 39.44 -48.16
N LYS A 3 4.60 38.82 -48.15
CA LYS A 3 4.78 37.41 -47.76
C LYS A 3 4.83 37.36 -46.23
N THR A 4 3.76 36.89 -45.60
CA THR A 4 3.74 36.60 -44.17
C THR A 4 4.56 35.33 -43.93
N ALA A 5 5.70 35.45 -43.27
CA ALA A 5 6.47 34.30 -42.80
C ALA A 5 5.78 33.72 -41.56
N VAL A 6 5.25 32.51 -41.68
CA VAL A 6 4.73 31.75 -40.53
C VAL A 6 5.94 31.15 -39.82
N LEU A 7 6.27 31.70 -38.65
CA LEU A 7 7.29 31.14 -37.77
C LEU A 7 6.65 29.96 -37.02
N ILE A 8 6.98 28.74 -37.42
CA ILE A 8 6.63 27.53 -36.66
C ILE A 8 7.59 27.48 -35.46
N LEU A 9 7.14 27.95 -34.31
CA LEU A 9 7.80 27.66 -33.04
C LEU A 9 7.58 26.17 -32.74
N ALA A 10 8.56 25.34 -33.06
CA ALA A 10 8.65 24.02 -32.48
C ALA A 10 8.85 24.20 -30.97
N ALA A 11 7.81 23.92 -30.19
CA ALA A 11 7.94 23.81 -28.75
C ALA A 11 8.81 22.59 -28.47
N PHE A 12 10.09 22.82 -28.16
CA PHE A 12 10.94 21.78 -27.60
C PHE A 12 10.42 21.51 -26.19
N SER A 13 9.63 20.44 -26.03
CA SER A 13 9.35 19.89 -24.71
C SER A 13 10.68 19.59 -24.04
N ALA A 14 10.86 20.05 -22.81
CA ALA A 14 12.02 19.66 -22.02
C ALA A 14 12.08 18.12 -21.98
N PRO A 15 13.27 17.51 -22.05
CA PRO A 15 13.38 16.06 -21.96
C PRO A 15 12.73 15.58 -20.66
N ASP A 16 11.90 14.55 -20.77
CA ASP A 16 11.20 13.97 -19.63
C ASP A 16 12.22 13.58 -18.56
N GLN A 17 12.07 14.20 -17.38
CA GLN A 17 12.98 13.94 -16.27
C GLN A 17 12.50 12.68 -15.55
N PRO A 18 13.40 11.71 -15.28
CA PRO A 18 13.01 10.55 -14.50
C PRO A 18 12.52 10.99 -13.11
N PRO A 19 11.58 10.27 -12.50
CA PRO A 19 11.11 10.59 -11.15
C PRO A 19 12.27 10.55 -10.15
N GLN A 20 12.27 11.53 -9.25
CA GLN A 20 13.24 11.66 -8.17
C GLN A 20 12.60 11.16 -6.88
N ILE A 21 12.73 9.86 -6.64
CA ILE A 21 12.20 9.19 -5.45
C ILE A 21 13.34 9.02 -4.44
N ARG A 22 13.08 9.40 -3.19
CA ARG A 22 13.97 9.19 -2.05
C ARG A 22 13.24 8.52 -0.91
N VAL A 23 13.78 7.41 -0.41
CA VAL A 23 13.23 6.71 0.75
C VAL A 23 14.32 6.51 1.78
N ARG A 24 14.08 7.01 2.99
CA ARG A 24 14.94 6.75 4.15
C ARG A 24 14.35 5.62 4.98
N VAL A 25 15.15 4.59 5.30
CA VAL A 25 14.73 3.53 6.23
C VAL A 25 15.22 3.89 7.63
N ASP A 26 14.32 4.32 8.52
CA ASP A 26 14.66 4.79 9.86
C ASP A 26 14.57 3.66 10.89
N THR A 27 15.71 3.29 11.45
CA THR A 27 15.83 2.22 12.45
C THR A 27 15.84 2.75 13.90
N GLN A 28 15.92 4.07 14.11
CA GLN A 28 16.18 4.64 15.43
C GLN A 28 15.10 4.29 16.45
N PHE A 29 13.83 4.30 16.02
CA PHE A 29 12.71 3.93 16.88
C PHE A 29 12.84 2.48 17.35
N ALA A 30 12.95 1.52 16.43
CA ALA A 30 13.11 0.10 16.77
C ALA A 30 14.34 -0.15 17.66
N SER A 31 15.49 0.46 17.34
CA SER A 31 16.71 0.35 18.16
C SER A 31 16.49 0.85 19.59
N SER A 32 15.88 2.03 19.75
CA SER A 32 15.54 2.58 21.07
C SER A 32 14.58 1.67 21.82
N VAL A 33 13.59 1.12 21.13
CA VAL A 33 12.60 0.23 21.72
C VAL A 33 13.27 -1.04 22.27
N LEU A 34 14.12 -1.70 21.47
CA LEU A 34 14.87 -2.91 21.84
C LEU A 34 15.93 -2.68 22.92
N GLY A 35 16.56 -1.50 22.94
CA GLY A 35 17.51 -1.13 23.97
C GLY A 35 16.89 -1.16 25.37
N GLN A 36 15.60 -0.81 25.47
CA GLN A 36 14.86 -0.78 26.74
C GLN A 36 14.28 -2.15 27.15
N VAL A 37 13.87 -3.00 26.19
CA VAL A 37 13.32 -4.34 26.51
C VAL A 37 14.35 -5.13 27.33
N CYS A 38 13.93 -5.75 28.44
CA CYS A 38 14.83 -6.55 29.30
C CYS A 38 16.12 -5.81 29.74
N SER A 39 16.01 -4.53 30.07
CA SER A 39 17.13 -3.72 30.55
C SER A 39 17.06 -3.39 32.04
N ASP A 40 15.90 -3.64 32.67
CA ASP A 40 15.52 -3.18 34.02
C ASP A 40 15.62 -1.66 34.23
N GLN A 41 15.84 -0.89 33.16
CA GLN A 41 15.86 0.57 33.21
C GLN A 41 14.42 1.11 33.23
N PRO A 42 14.17 2.22 33.95
CA PRO A 42 12.91 2.93 33.85
C PRO A 42 12.71 3.42 32.41
N ILE A 43 11.47 3.36 31.91
CA ILE A 43 11.12 3.96 30.62
C ILE A 43 10.95 5.47 30.78
N ASP A 44 11.26 6.23 29.73
CA ASP A 44 10.90 7.63 29.64
C ASP A 44 9.47 7.75 29.06
N GLU A 45 8.49 7.81 29.95
CA GLU A 45 7.09 7.94 29.58
C GLU A 45 6.79 9.24 28.83
N SER A 46 7.46 10.34 29.19
CA SER A 46 7.25 11.64 28.52
C SER A 46 7.72 11.56 27.06
N ALA A 47 8.87 10.91 26.81
CA ALA A 47 9.35 10.68 25.46
C ALA A 47 8.40 9.76 24.65
N ILE A 48 7.86 8.70 25.26
CA ILE A 48 6.89 7.82 24.59
C ILE A 48 5.62 8.59 24.20
N ARG A 49 5.05 9.36 25.13
CA ARG A 49 3.81 10.11 24.90
C ARG A 49 3.95 11.23 23.89
N SER A 50 5.14 11.83 23.79
CA SER A 50 5.45 12.87 22.79
C SER A 50 5.93 12.31 21.46
N SER A 51 6.14 11.00 21.34
CA SER A 51 6.61 10.37 20.10
C SER A 51 5.54 10.39 19.02
N ALA A 52 5.82 11.05 17.90
CA ALA A 52 4.93 11.06 16.74
C ALA A 52 4.64 9.65 16.24
N ALA A 53 5.65 8.77 16.17
CA ALA A 53 5.50 7.38 15.72
C ALA A 53 4.54 6.58 16.62
N VAL A 54 4.63 6.75 17.95
CA VAL A 54 3.74 6.06 18.90
C VAL A 54 2.32 6.56 18.75
N ASN A 55 2.11 7.88 18.69
CA ASN A 55 0.77 8.44 18.56
C ASN A 55 0.12 8.01 17.23
N GLN A 56 0.85 8.07 16.11
CA GLN A 56 0.33 7.62 14.83
C GLN A 56 0.02 6.11 14.79
N MET A 57 0.85 5.27 15.44
CA MET A 57 0.56 3.84 15.59
C MET A 57 -0.71 3.60 16.40
N VAL A 58 -0.83 4.25 17.57
CA VAL A 58 -1.99 4.12 18.45
C VAL A 58 -3.25 4.59 17.74
N ASP A 59 -3.23 5.77 17.11
CA ASP A 59 -4.36 6.31 16.36
C ASP A 59 -4.78 5.37 15.21
N HIS A 60 -3.81 4.83 14.47
CA HIS A 60 -4.08 3.89 13.39
C HIS A 60 -4.75 2.61 13.88
N PHE A 61 -4.30 2.02 14.99
CA PHE A 61 -4.89 0.75 15.48
C PHE A 61 -6.14 0.94 16.34
N ALA A 62 -6.33 2.10 16.95
CA ALA A 62 -7.53 2.45 17.72
C ALA A 62 -8.82 2.39 16.89
N GLN A 63 -8.73 2.58 15.57
CA GLN A 63 -9.89 2.46 14.67
C GLN A 63 -10.42 1.02 14.57
N PHE A 64 -9.56 0.02 14.82
CA PHE A 64 -9.95 -1.40 14.74
C PHE A 64 -10.32 -1.97 16.11
N ARG A 65 -9.74 -1.42 17.18
CA ARG A 65 -9.86 -1.94 18.54
C ARG A 65 -9.70 -0.83 19.59
N ALA A 66 -10.70 -0.68 20.46
CA ALA A 66 -10.74 0.39 21.46
C ALA A 66 -9.68 0.26 22.58
N ASP A 67 -9.05 -0.90 22.75
CA ASP A 67 -8.01 -1.13 23.76
C ASP A 67 -6.60 -0.69 23.30
N PHE A 68 -6.44 -0.28 22.05
CA PHE A 68 -5.22 0.38 21.55
C PHE A 68 -5.17 1.83 22.03
N THR A 69 -4.64 2.02 23.23
CA THR A 69 -4.47 3.34 23.83
C THR A 69 -3.00 3.63 24.11
N LEU A 70 -2.66 4.91 24.20
CA LEU A 70 -1.33 5.35 24.59
C LEU A 70 -0.95 4.83 25.99
N ASP A 71 -1.91 4.79 26.92
CA ASP A 71 -1.69 4.25 28.26
C ASP A 71 -1.39 2.75 28.25
N ALA A 72 -2.12 1.98 27.44
CA ALA A 72 -1.84 0.56 27.25
C ALA A 72 -0.45 0.33 26.64
N TYR A 73 -0.04 1.16 25.66
CA TYR A 73 1.30 1.06 25.07
C TYR A 73 2.40 1.37 26.08
N VAL A 74 2.25 2.46 26.85
CA VAL A 74 3.18 2.82 27.93
C VAL A 74 3.30 1.69 28.95
N GLU A 75 2.20 1.10 29.39
CA GLU A 75 2.24 -0.02 30.33
C GLU A 75 2.93 -1.26 29.76
N ALA A 76 2.63 -1.61 28.49
CA ALA A 76 3.30 -2.71 27.81
C ALA A 76 4.83 -2.48 27.73
N ARG A 77 5.26 -1.24 27.46
CA ARG A 77 6.69 -0.85 27.50
C ARG A 77 7.30 -0.99 28.91
N ARG A 78 6.58 -0.61 29.97
CA ARG A 78 7.04 -0.77 31.38
C ARG A 78 7.22 -2.23 31.77
N LEU A 79 6.33 -3.10 31.30
CA LEU A 79 6.40 -4.54 31.53
C LEU A 79 7.56 -5.14 30.73
N ALA A 80 7.67 -4.81 29.44
CA ALA A 80 8.72 -5.33 28.58
C ALA A 80 10.13 -4.93 29.03
N ALA A 81 10.30 -3.72 29.60
CA ALA A 81 11.57 -3.29 30.18
C ALA A 81 12.06 -4.21 31.32
N ARG A 82 11.13 -4.88 32.00
CA ARG A 82 11.36 -5.85 33.10
C ARG A 82 11.21 -7.30 32.66
N CYS A 83 11.32 -7.58 31.36
CA CYS A 83 11.10 -8.91 30.77
C CYS A 83 9.72 -9.54 31.10
N ARG A 84 8.66 -8.72 31.19
CA ARG A 84 7.29 -9.18 31.41
C ARG A 84 6.38 -8.76 30.27
N THR A 85 5.27 -9.48 30.09
CA THR A 85 4.24 -9.21 29.08
C THR A 85 2.96 -8.73 29.74
N ALA A 86 2.18 -7.93 29.01
CA ALA A 86 0.80 -7.63 29.40
C ALA A 86 -0.11 -8.82 29.10
N GLU A 87 -1.28 -8.86 29.74
CA GLU A 87 -2.34 -9.83 29.42
C GLU A 87 -3.68 -9.08 29.23
N PRO A 88 -4.25 -9.04 28.01
CA PRO A 88 -3.71 -9.59 26.76
C PRO A 88 -2.49 -8.79 26.22
N ASP A 89 -1.55 -9.48 25.57
CA ASP A 89 -0.37 -8.86 24.93
C ASP A 89 -0.70 -8.24 23.56
N ILE A 90 -1.52 -7.18 23.57
CA ILE A 90 -2.05 -6.56 22.34
C ILE A 90 -0.98 -5.90 21.46
N PHE A 91 0.17 -5.54 22.03
CA PHE A 91 1.32 -4.97 21.33
C PHE A 91 2.42 -6.00 21.06
N ARG A 92 2.19 -7.28 21.37
CA ARG A 92 3.06 -8.41 21.02
C ARG A 92 4.49 -8.30 21.59
N PHE A 93 4.65 -7.70 22.77
CA PHE A 93 5.96 -7.59 23.41
C PHE A 93 6.52 -8.94 23.88
N GLY A 94 5.69 -9.96 24.06
CA GLY A 94 6.14 -11.32 24.38
C GLY A 94 7.03 -11.91 23.30
N GLU A 95 6.68 -11.72 22.03
CA GLU A 95 7.53 -12.13 20.91
C GLU A 95 8.84 -11.31 20.88
N VAL A 96 8.75 -10.00 21.13
CA VAL A 96 9.92 -9.11 21.16
C VAL A 96 10.90 -9.50 22.28
N ILE A 97 10.40 -9.85 23.46
CA ILE A 97 11.21 -10.34 24.59
C ILE A 97 11.90 -11.64 24.21
N ALA A 98 11.14 -12.61 23.65
CA ALA A 98 11.67 -13.92 23.28
C ALA A 98 12.74 -13.86 22.18
N ARG A 99 12.70 -12.83 21.32
CA ARG A 99 13.58 -12.67 20.15
C ARG A 99 14.45 -11.42 20.21
N ARG A 100 14.68 -10.85 21.39
CA ARG A 100 15.35 -9.55 21.54
C ARG A 100 16.70 -9.49 20.83
N GLU A 101 17.58 -10.48 21.05
CA GLU A 101 18.93 -10.49 20.48
C GLU A 101 18.91 -10.64 18.96
N GLU A 102 18.01 -11.49 18.44
CA GLU A 102 17.77 -11.66 17.00
C GLU A 102 17.31 -10.34 16.36
N LEU A 103 16.31 -9.69 16.96
CA LEU A 103 15.80 -8.41 16.48
C LEU A 103 16.84 -7.29 16.57
N GLN A 104 17.69 -7.28 17.61
CA GLN A 104 18.80 -6.32 17.70
C GLN A 104 19.81 -6.50 16.57
N ALA A 105 20.19 -7.74 16.27
CA ALA A 105 21.09 -8.05 15.16
C ALA A 105 20.46 -7.70 13.79
N GLU A 106 19.18 -7.97 13.61
CA GLU A 106 18.43 -7.64 12.40
C GLU A 106 18.38 -6.12 12.18
N ILE A 107 18.00 -5.34 13.21
CA ILE A 107 17.96 -3.88 13.13
C ILE A 107 19.34 -3.28 12.87
N ALA A 108 20.39 -3.80 13.52
CA ALA A 108 21.76 -3.34 13.28
C ALA A 108 22.23 -3.61 11.84
N THR A 109 21.86 -4.77 11.28
CA THR A 109 22.13 -5.13 9.89
C THR A 109 21.44 -4.16 8.93
N ILE A 110 20.13 -3.92 9.13
CA ILE A 110 19.36 -2.97 8.30
C ILE A 110 19.97 -1.56 8.38
N ALA A 111 20.39 -1.12 9.58
CA ALA A 111 21.02 0.18 9.75
C ALA A 111 22.36 0.29 9.00
N ALA A 112 23.17 -0.76 8.97
CA ALA A 112 24.45 -0.79 8.27
C ALA A 112 24.28 -0.79 6.74
N GLU A 113 23.16 -1.30 6.23
CA GLU A 113 22.90 -1.45 4.79
C GLU A 113 21.77 -0.53 4.30
N GLN A 114 21.45 0.51 5.06
CA GLN A 114 20.32 1.41 4.81
C GLN A 114 20.27 1.94 3.36
N SER A 115 21.43 2.25 2.77
CA SER A 115 21.53 2.71 1.38
C SER A 115 21.14 1.65 0.35
N GLU A 116 21.44 0.37 0.62
CA GLU A 116 21.06 -0.74 -0.26
C GLU A 116 19.55 -0.97 -0.21
N TYR A 117 18.96 -0.93 0.98
CA TYR A 117 17.51 -0.94 1.15
C TYR A 117 16.86 0.20 0.37
N ALA A 118 17.31 1.43 0.60
CA ALA A 118 16.78 2.62 -0.06
C ALA A 118 16.84 2.49 -1.59
N ALA A 119 17.99 2.07 -2.15
CA ALA A 119 18.16 1.94 -3.59
C ALA A 119 17.18 0.95 -4.22
N GLY A 120 16.99 -0.23 -3.63
CA GLY A 120 16.04 -1.24 -4.12
C GLY A 120 14.59 -0.75 -4.06
N ILE A 121 14.22 -0.06 -2.98
CA ILE A 121 12.90 0.54 -2.80
C ILE A 121 12.67 1.65 -3.83
N GLU A 122 13.62 2.59 -3.96
CA GLU A 122 13.55 3.70 -4.91
C GLU A 122 13.42 3.20 -6.35
N GLN A 123 14.12 2.11 -6.71
CA GLN A 123 14.00 1.50 -8.03
C GLN A 123 12.59 0.93 -8.29
N MET A 124 11.98 0.24 -7.33
CA MET A 124 10.62 -0.28 -7.49
C MET A 124 9.59 0.85 -7.64
N LEU A 125 9.69 1.87 -6.78
CA LEU A 125 8.78 3.02 -6.79
C LEU A 125 8.91 3.86 -8.06
N ALA A 126 10.13 4.13 -8.53
CA ALA A 126 10.39 4.95 -9.70
C ALA A 126 9.76 4.37 -10.97
N GLN A 127 9.65 3.04 -11.10
CA GLN A 127 9.05 2.40 -12.26
C GLN A 127 7.57 2.76 -12.45
N TYR A 128 6.85 3.01 -11.36
CA TYR A 128 5.41 3.31 -11.38
C TYR A 128 5.13 4.72 -10.83
N SER A 129 6.10 5.62 -10.91
CA SER A 129 5.92 7.03 -10.58
C SER A 129 5.83 7.86 -11.87
N PRO A 130 4.94 8.86 -11.95
CA PRO A 130 4.92 9.80 -13.07
C PRO A 130 6.27 10.49 -13.29
N GLU A 131 6.56 10.81 -14.54
CA GLU A 131 7.76 11.57 -14.91
C GLU A 131 7.79 12.94 -14.22
N GLY A 132 8.98 13.41 -13.87
CA GLY A 132 9.20 14.65 -13.14
C GLY A 132 8.73 14.64 -11.67
N MET A 133 8.11 13.56 -11.19
CA MET A 133 7.69 13.44 -9.79
C MET A 133 8.89 13.59 -8.85
N ARG A 134 8.69 14.31 -7.75
CA ARG A 134 9.64 14.37 -6.63
C ARG A 134 8.97 13.84 -5.38
N PHE A 135 9.58 12.85 -4.76
CA PHE A 135 9.10 12.25 -3.53
C PHE A 135 10.25 12.06 -2.56
N SER A 136 10.02 12.38 -1.29
CA SER A 136 10.92 12.08 -0.18
C SER A 136 10.07 11.57 0.97
N GLY A 137 10.30 10.34 1.40
CA GLY A 137 9.57 9.70 2.49
C GLY A 137 10.49 8.96 3.45
N SER A 138 9.94 8.58 4.60
CA SER A 138 10.64 7.82 5.64
C SER A 138 9.85 6.58 6.02
N ALA A 139 10.49 5.42 5.95
CA ALA A 139 9.98 4.15 6.47
C ALA A 139 10.58 3.91 7.85
N THR A 140 9.81 4.19 8.90
CA THR A 140 10.19 3.97 10.30
C THR A 140 9.92 2.52 10.69
N LEU A 141 10.98 1.83 11.09
CA LEU A 141 10.86 0.48 11.65
C LEU A 141 10.31 0.58 13.07
N VAL A 142 9.21 -0.12 13.30
CA VAL A 142 8.51 -0.14 14.59
C VAL A 142 8.57 -1.51 15.24
N ILE A 143 8.47 -1.48 16.58
CA ILE A 143 8.38 -2.66 17.43
C ILE A 143 7.30 -2.37 18.47
N GLY A 144 6.51 -3.40 18.76
CA GLY A 144 5.36 -3.26 19.65
C GLY A 144 4.08 -2.85 18.91
N SER A 145 3.88 -3.37 17.69
CA SER A 145 2.67 -3.16 16.89
C SER A 145 1.86 -4.46 16.82
N PRO A 146 0.52 -4.40 16.70
CA PRO A 146 -0.31 -5.59 16.54
C PRO A 146 -0.26 -6.20 15.14
N SER A 147 0.21 -5.46 14.14
CA SER A 147 0.19 -5.87 12.73
C SER A 147 1.47 -6.59 12.33
N CYS A 148 1.39 -7.50 11.36
CA CYS A 148 2.55 -8.05 10.66
C CYS A 148 2.84 -7.36 9.32
N GLY A 149 2.18 -6.24 9.03
CA GLY A 149 2.38 -5.44 7.83
C GLY A 149 3.02 -4.09 8.14
N GLY A 150 2.76 -3.13 7.27
CA GLY A 150 2.99 -1.73 7.56
C GLY A 150 1.70 -0.94 7.56
N TRP A 151 1.86 0.37 7.75
CA TRP A 151 0.82 1.34 7.45
C TRP A 151 1.47 2.66 7.06
N SER A 152 0.70 3.50 6.38
CA SER A 152 1.10 4.87 6.03
C SER A 152 0.30 5.90 6.82
N SER A 153 0.94 7.02 7.16
CA SER A 153 0.28 8.17 7.77
C SER A 153 1.07 9.44 7.46
N ASN A 154 0.40 10.46 6.90
CA ASN A 154 0.98 11.77 6.60
C ASN A 154 2.28 11.75 5.75
N GLY A 155 2.48 10.71 4.93
CA GLY A 155 3.68 10.55 4.10
C GLY A 155 4.86 9.85 4.80
N ASP A 156 4.70 9.49 6.07
CA ASP A 156 5.55 8.54 6.77
C ASP A 156 4.94 7.14 6.70
N PHE A 157 5.80 6.12 6.82
CA PHE A 157 5.40 4.72 6.79
C PHE A 157 6.00 4.01 7.97
N TYR A 158 5.28 3.04 8.49
CA TYR A 158 5.70 2.28 9.65
C TYR A 158 5.64 0.81 9.32
N VAL A 159 6.69 0.06 9.68
CA VAL A 159 6.79 -1.37 9.39
C VAL A 159 7.10 -2.15 10.66
N ASP A 160 6.24 -3.10 11.00
CA ASP A 160 6.47 -3.98 12.16
C ASP A 160 7.55 -5.01 11.84
N VAL A 161 8.67 -4.93 12.55
CA VAL A 161 9.85 -5.76 12.29
C VAL A 161 9.72 -7.21 12.77
N PRO A 162 9.13 -7.52 13.94
CA PRO A 162 9.04 -8.89 14.45
C PRO A 162 8.54 -9.93 13.44
N CYS A 163 7.56 -9.59 12.60
CA CYS A 163 7.01 -10.54 11.62
C CYS A 163 7.92 -10.85 10.44
N LEU A 164 8.97 -10.06 10.20
CA LEU A 164 9.88 -10.25 9.07
C LEU A 164 10.77 -11.48 9.25
N LYS A 165 11.16 -11.79 10.50
CA LYS A 165 12.01 -12.94 10.83
C LYS A 165 13.30 -12.96 10.00
N GLY A 166 13.98 -11.82 9.92
CA GLY A 166 15.19 -11.66 9.12
C GLY A 166 14.98 -11.64 7.61
N ASP A 167 13.73 -11.57 7.11
CA ASP A 167 13.44 -11.50 5.68
C ASP A 167 13.71 -10.11 5.11
N ARG A 168 14.97 -9.87 4.81
CA ARG A 168 15.49 -8.60 4.30
C ARG A 168 14.88 -8.17 2.97
N VAL A 169 14.70 -9.11 2.04
CA VAL A 169 14.09 -8.83 0.73
C VAL A 169 12.59 -8.59 0.89
N GLY A 170 11.93 -9.39 1.73
CA GLY A 170 10.53 -9.16 2.09
C GLY A 170 10.29 -7.77 2.69
N LEU A 171 11.21 -7.29 3.54
CA LEU A 171 11.17 -5.93 4.09
C LEU A 171 11.26 -4.85 3.00
N GLN A 172 12.17 -4.98 2.03
CA GLN A 172 12.27 -4.02 0.92
C GLN A 172 10.94 -3.92 0.14
N TYR A 173 10.32 -5.06 -0.16
CA TYR A 173 9.05 -5.10 -0.88
C TYR A 173 7.90 -4.55 -0.04
N LEU A 174 7.85 -4.86 1.25
CA LEU A 174 6.85 -4.28 2.16
C LEU A 174 6.99 -2.77 2.25
N ILE A 175 8.21 -2.25 2.44
CA ILE A 175 8.44 -0.80 2.46
C ILE A 175 8.03 -0.18 1.12
N ALA A 176 8.35 -0.81 -0.01
CA ALA A 176 7.94 -0.29 -1.32
C ALA A 176 6.42 -0.27 -1.50
N HIS A 177 5.72 -1.31 -1.07
CA HIS A 177 4.25 -1.36 -1.06
C HIS A 177 3.66 -0.18 -0.29
N GLU A 178 4.05 -0.03 0.97
CA GLU A 178 3.55 1.04 1.83
C GLU A 178 3.95 2.41 1.31
N SER A 179 5.22 2.56 0.88
CA SER A 179 5.75 3.82 0.35
C SER A 179 4.99 4.29 -0.88
N TYR A 180 4.50 3.35 -1.69
CA TYR A 180 3.73 3.68 -2.87
C TYR A 180 2.40 4.34 -2.51
N HIS A 181 1.78 4.03 -1.38
CA HIS A 181 0.55 4.73 -0.97
C HIS A 181 0.72 6.24 -0.78
N ALA A 182 1.87 6.72 -0.26
CA ALA A 182 2.06 8.17 -0.23
C ALA A 182 2.46 8.73 -1.60
N ILE A 183 3.11 7.96 -2.47
CA ILE A 183 3.29 8.37 -3.87
C ILE A 183 1.92 8.55 -4.52
N GLN A 184 1.02 7.56 -4.43
CA GLN A 184 -0.35 7.62 -4.91
C GLN A 184 -1.09 8.86 -4.39
N SER A 185 -0.92 9.23 -3.12
CA SER A 185 -1.55 10.44 -2.55
C SER A 185 -1.11 11.76 -3.22
N ARG A 186 0.01 11.77 -3.95
CA ARG A 186 0.54 12.96 -4.64
C ARG A 186 0.03 13.13 -6.06
N PHE A 187 -0.29 12.04 -6.75
CA PHE A 187 -0.62 12.10 -8.19
C PHE A 187 -1.95 11.44 -8.57
N MET A 188 -2.39 10.42 -7.83
CA MET A 188 -3.69 9.83 -8.12
C MET A 188 -4.81 10.81 -7.78
N GLY A 189 -5.95 10.65 -8.45
CA GLY A 189 -7.16 11.38 -8.12
C GLY A 189 -7.47 11.32 -6.62
N LYS A 190 -8.12 12.37 -6.10
CA LYS A 190 -8.58 12.38 -4.71
C LYS A 190 -9.52 11.20 -4.48
N THR A 191 -9.39 10.55 -3.32
CA THR A 191 -10.36 9.53 -2.89
C THR A 191 -11.76 10.14 -2.92
N PRO A 192 -12.71 9.54 -3.65
CA PRO A 192 -14.06 10.06 -3.77
C PRO A 192 -14.75 9.98 -2.41
N ALA A 193 -15.56 10.98 -2.04
CA ALA A 193 -16.33 10.90 -0.79
C ALA A 193 -17.60 10.05 -0.97
N GLU A 194 -18.18 10.04 -2.16
CA GLU A 194 -19.42 9.35 -2.54
C GLU A 194 -19.40 9.07 -4.06
N PRO A 195 -20.21 8.12 -4.56
CA PRO A 195 -20.99 7.14 -3.80
C PRO A 195 -20.12 6.01 -3.23
N PRO A 196 -20.66 5.11 -2.37
CA PRO A 196 -19.84 4.09 -1.69
C PRO A 196 -19.16 3.10 -2.65
N LEU A 197 -19.74 2.87 -3.84
CA LEU A 197 -19.08 2.09 -4.88
C LEU A 197 -17.79 2.76 -5.36
N ALA A 198 -17.77 4.10 -5.54
CA ALA A 198 -16.56 4.81 -5.97
C ALA A 198 -15.42 4.68 -4.95
N LEU A 199 -15.76 4.72 -3.66
CA LEU A 199 -14.82 4.48 -2.55
C LEU A 199 -14.19 3.09 -2.63
N ILE A 200 -15.00 2.04 -2.83
CA ILE A 200 -14.49 0.68 -2.96
C ILE A 200 -13.62 0.53 -4.20
N LEU A 201 -14.01 1.09 -5.36
CA LEU A 201 -13.17 1.02 -6.56
C LEU A 201 -11.82 1.72 -6.36
N ASP A 202 -11.79 2.90 -5.72
CA ASP A 202 -10.56 3.63 -5.40
C ASP A 202 -9.64 2.80 -4.50
N ALA A 203 -10.18 2.21 -3.42
CA ALA A 203 -9.42 1.36 -2.52
C ALA A 203 -8.84 0.13 -3.25
N ILE A 204 -9.63 -0.56 -4.08
CA ILE A 204 -9.17 -1.71 -4.86
C ILE A 204 -8.01 -1.33 -5.79
N ILE A 205 -8.09 -0.20 -6.47
CA ILE A 205 -7.03 0.26 -7.39
C ILE A 205 -5.77 0.68 -6.64
N ARG A 206 -5.90 1.36 -5.49
CA ARG A 206 -4.74 1.74 -4.67
C ARG A 206 -3.99 0.52 -4.17
N GLU A 207 -4.70 -0.45 -3.62
CA GLU A 207 -4.08 -1.69 -3.14
C GLU A 207 -3.52 -2.52 -4.30
N GLY A 208 -4.28 -2.67 -5.38
CA GLY A 208 -3.85 -3.41 -6.56
C GLY A 208 -2.59 -2.85 -7.22
N SER A 209 -2.48 -1.51 -7.31
CA SER A 209 -1.28 -0.89 -7.87
C SER A 209 -0.09 -0.91 -6.91
N ALA A 210 -0.30 -0.83 -5.60
CA ALA A 210 0.77 -1.05 -4.61
C ALA A 210 1.29 -2.49 -4.63
N MET A 211 0.39 -3.48 -4.80
CA MET A 211 0.77 -4.88 -5.02
C MET A 211 1.57 -5.08 -6.31
N ARG A 212 1.27 -4.30 -7.35
CA ARG A 212 2.01 -4.36 -8.62
C ARG A 212 3.42 -3.79 -8.49
N VAL A 213 3.60 -2.70 -7.73
CA VAL A 213 4.91 -2.11 -7.43
C VAL A 213 5.79 -3.07 -6.63
N ALA A 214 5.20 -3.70 -5.61
CA ALA A 214 5.86 -4.65 -4.73
C ALA A 214 5.43 -6.09 -5.04
N ASP A 215 5.64 -6.56 -6.27
CA ASP A 215 5.25 -7.91 -6.68
C ASP A 215 6.13 -8.99 -6.03
N PHE A 216 5.77 -9.42 -4.82
CA PHE A 216 6.47 -10.46 -4.05
C PHE A 216 6.68 -11.76 -4.83
N SER A 217 5.91 -12.03 -5.90
CA SER A 217 6.11 -13.23 -6.72
C SER A 217 7.42 -13.23 -7.52
N GLN A 218 8.08 -12.07 -7.63
CA GLN A 218 9.37 -11.93 -8.32
C GLN A 218 10.58 -12.26 -7.42
N ILE A 219 10.36 -12.45 -6.11
CA ILE A 219 11.43 -12.80 -5.17
C ILE A 219 11.81 -14.27 -5.36
N SER A 220 13.01 -14.53 -5.91
CA SER A 220 13.49 -15.89 -6.21
C SER A 220 13.85 -16.69 -4.96
N ASN A 221 14.37 -16.02 -3.91
CA ASN A 221 14.79 -16.63 -2.65
C ASN A 221 14.07 -15.94 -1.47
N PRO A 222 12.76 -16.17 -1.31
CA PRO A 222 11.97 -15.46 -0.31
C PRO A 222 12.30 -15.95 1.10
N GLY A 223 12.48 -15.03 2.05
CA GLY A 223 12.47 -15.34 3.47
C GLY A 223 11.06 -15.64 3.99
N ALA A 224 10.90 -15.76 5.31
CA ALA A 224 9.65 -16.24 5.90
C ALA A 224 8.44 -15.35 5.57
N TYR A 225 8.64 -14.02 5.58
CA TYR A 225 7.58 -13.05 5.31
C TYR A 225 7.16 -13.06 3.83
N ALA A 226 8.12 -12.93 2.92
CA ALA A 226 7.91 -13.01 1.49
C ALA A 226 7.30 -14.36 1.08
N GLN A 227 7.67 -15.47 1.72
CA GLN A 227 7.03 -16.77 1.49
C GLN A 227 5.54 -16.76 1.87
N LEU A 228 5.19 -16.11 2.99
CA LEU A 228 3.80 -15.93 3.39
C LEU A 228 3.04 -15.08 2.36
N SER A 229 3.58 -13.90 1.99
CA SER A 229 2.99 -13.01 0.99
C SER A 229 2.82 -13.70 -0.36
N GLN A 230 3.84 -14.44 -0.83
CA GLN A 230 3.75 -15.25 -2.04
C GLN A 230 2.69 -16.35 -1.95
N ARG A 231 2.48 -16.95 -0.78
CA ARG A 231 1.44 -17.98 -0.58
C ARG A 231 0.06 -17.35 -0.72
N VAL A 232 -0.18 -16.21 -0.08
CA VAL A 232 -1.42 -15.42 -0.21
C VAL A 232 -1.66 -15.01 -1.66
N LEU A 233 -0.65 -14.47 -2.34
CA LEU A 233 -0.70 -14.12 -3.76
C LEU A 233 -1.06 -15.30 -4.64
N ARG A 234 -0.36 -16.44 -4.48
CA ARG A 234 -0.65 -17.66 -5.26
C ARG A 234 -2.05 -18.20 -5.01
N THR A 235 -2.51 -18.19 -3.76
CA THR A 235 -3.87 -18.60 -3.42
C THR A 235 -4.88 -17.71 -4.15
N ASN A 236 -4.74 -16.39 -4.03
CA ASN A 236 -5.62 -15.43 -4.70
C ASN A 236 -5.59 -15.55 -6.23
N ARG A 237 -4.42 -15.67 -6.85
CA ARG A 237 -4.29 -15.88 -8.30
C ARG A 237 -4.96 -17.18 -8.77
N ARG A 238 -4.89 -18.26 -7.98
CA ARG A 238 -5.59 -19.53 -8.30
C ARG A 238 -7.11 -19.41 -8.24
N ARG A 239 -7.64 -18.51 -7.41
CA ARG A 239 -9.07 -18.24 -7.26
C ARG A 239 -9.50 -16.94 -7.94
N LEU A 240 -8.73 -16.44 -8.90
CA LEU A 240 -8.95 -15.10 -9.47
C LEU A 240 -10.35 -14.93 -10.06
N VAL A 241 -10.89 -15.96 -10.74
CA VAL A 241 -12.27 -15.97 -11.23
C VAL A 241 -13.26 -15.77 -10.08
N ALA A 242 -13.15 -16.56 -9.00
CA ALA A 242 -14.02 -16.44 -7.84
C ALA A 242 -13.85 -15.10 -7.10
N ASN A 243 -12.64 -14.53 -7.07
CA ASN A 243 -12.39 -13.21 -6.51
C ASN A 243 -13.08 -12.11 -7.34
N VAL A 244 -13.08 -12.24 -8.67
CA VAL A 244 -13.82 -11.34 -9.56
C VAL A 244 -15.32 -11.51 -9.35
N GLU A 245 -15.86 -12.73 -9.35
CA GLU A 245 -17.29 -12.98 -9.08
C GLU A 245 -17.72 -12.41 -7.72
N LEU A 246 -16.90 -12.56 -6.67
CA LEU A 246 -17.15 -11.95 -5.36
C LEU A 246 -17.18 -10.43 -5.43
N PHE A 247 -16.27 -9.82 -6.18
CA PHE A 247 -16.29 -8.38 -6.44
C PHE A 247 -17.60 -7.96 -7.13
N GLU A 248 -18.05 -8.68 -8.16
CA GLU A 248 -19.29 -8.36 -8.88
C GLU A 248 -20.54 -8.48 -8.00
N VAL A 249 -20.62 -9.55 -7.20
CA VAL A 249 -21.68 -9.70 -6.20
C VAL A 249 -21.66 -8.56 -5.18
N SER A 250 -20.46 -8.10 -4.79
CA SER A 250 -20.30 -6.96 -3.87
C SER A 250 -20.75 -5.65 -4.50
N VAL A 251 -20.44 -5.41 -5.78
CA VAL A 251 -20.95 -4.26 -6.54
C VAL A 251 -22.48 -4.32 -6.58
N HIS A 252 -23.06 -5.47 -6.93
CA HIS A 252 -24.52 -5.62 -6.95
C HIS A 252 -25.16 -5.38 -5.58
N TYR A 253 -24.56 -5.91 -4.51
CA TYR A 253 -25.02 -5.67 -3.14
C TYR A 253 -24.99 -4.20 -2.77
N LEU A 254 -23.90 -3.46 -3.07
CA LEU A 254 -23.82 -2.02 -2.79
C LEU A 254 -24.91 -1.20 -3.48
N LEU A 255 -25.25 -1.54 -4.71
CA LEU A 255 -26.23 -0.80 -5.50
C LEU A 255 -27.67 -0.98 -4.98
N HIS A 256 -27.96 -2.10 -4.32
CA HIS A 256 -29.30 -2.46 -3.89
C HIS A 256 -29.48 -2.46 -2.37
N SER A 257 -28.39 -2.31 -1.61
CA SER A 257 -28.43 -2.29 -0.15
C SER A 257 -28.85 -0.91 0.37
N ALA A 258 -29.79 -0.90 1.31
CA ALA A 258 -30.10 0.28 2.13
C ALA A 258 -29.29 0.32 3.44
N ASP A 259 -28.39 -0.65 3.67
CA ASP A 259 -27.53 -0.70 4.85
C ASP A 259 -26.40 0.34 4.73
N PRO A 260 -26.34 1.37 5.60
CA PRO A 260 -25.27 2.36 5.56
C PRO A 260 -23.89 1.77 5.85
N THR A 261 -23.81 0.56 6.41
CA THR A 261 -22.56 -0.15 6.70
C THR A 261 -22.11 -1.09 5.57
N ALA A 262 -22.85 -1.16 4.45
CA ALA A 262 -22.56 -2.11 3.37
C ALA A 262 -21.15 -1.97 2.80
N ALA A 263 -20.67 -0.72 2.61
CA ALA A 263 -19.33 -0.46 2.10
C ALA A 263 -18.24 -0.88 3.08
N GLU A 264 -18.42 -0.61 4.38
CA GLU A 264 -17.48 -1.05 5.42
C GLU A 264 -17.39 -2.59 5.46
N ARG A 265 -18.52 -3.30 5.39
CA ARG A 265 -18.54 -4.77 5.34
C ARG A 265 -17.81 -5.30 4.11
N ILE A 266 -18.05 -4.71 2.95
CA ILE A 266 -17.37 -5.11 1.71
C ILE A 266 -15.87 -4.81 1.78
N ASN A 267 -15.48 -3.67 2.34
CA ASN A 267 -14.08 -3.36 2.60
C ASN A 267 -13.44 -4.43 3.51
N ASN A 268 -14.13 -4.81 4.58
CA ASN A 268 -13.65 -5.85 5.50
C ASN A 268 -13.55 -7.23 4.83
N ILE A 269 -14.46 -7.58 3.93
CA ILE A 269 -14.39 -8.85 3.18
C ILE A 269 -13.28 -8.82 2.13
N GLY A 270 -13.19 -7.73 1.38
CA GLY A 270 -12.41 -7.64 0.16
C GLY A 270 -10.97 -7.17 0.35
N LEU A 271 -10.74 -6.28 1.30
CA LEU A 271 -9.49 -5.54 1.44
C LEU A 271 -8.80 -5.82 2.78
N SER A 272 -9.52 -6.31 3.81
CA SER A 272 -8.87 -6.72 5.05
C SER A 272 -8.13 -8.07 4.92
N GLY A 273 -7.12 -8.25 5.76
CA GLY A 273 -6.38 -9.51 5.88
C GLY A 273 -7.22 -10.69 6.42
N GLN A 274 -8.46 -10.48 6.88
CA GLN A 274 -9.29 -11.56 7.45
C GLN A 274 -9.63 -12.66 6.43
N PHE A 275 -9.73 -12.30 5.14
CA PHE A 275 -10.08 -13.22 4.05
C PHE A 275 -8.98 -13.31 2.99
N ASP A 276 -7.73 -13.05 3.38
CA ASP A 276 -6.57 -12.95 2.49
C ASP A 276 -6.72 -11.84 1.43
N SER A 277 -7.45 -10.76 1.74
CA SER A 277 -7.62 -9.57 0.90
C SER A 277 -7.91 -9.86 -0.59
N PRO A 278 -8.99 -10.57 -0.93
CA PRO A 278 -9.23 -11.04 -2.29
C PRO A 278 -9.29 -9.92 -3.34
N PHE A 279 -9.74 -8.72 -2.97
CA PHE A 279 -9.83 -7.61 -3.91
C PHE A 279 -8.48 -6.96 -4.23
N TYR A 280 -7.42 -7.20 -3.44
CA TYR A 280 -6.06 -6.79 -3.83
C TYR A 280 -5.68 -7.44 -5.16
N SER A 281 -6.05 -8.71 -5.36
CA SER A 281 -5.80 -9.44 -6.61
C SER A 281 -6.69 -9.00 -7.78
N VAL A 282 -7.90 -8.48 -7.49
CA VAL A 282 -8.76 -7.88 -8.53
C VAL A 282 -8.17 -6.56 -9.00
N GLY A 283 -7.68 -5.73 -8.07
CA GLY A 283 -6.96 -4.50 -8.42
C GLY A 283 -5.67 -4.80 -9.18
N GLU A 284 -4.84 -5.72 -8.70
CA GLU A 284 -3.58 -6.10 -9.37
C GLU A 284 -3.83 -6.64 -10.79
N LEU A 285 -4.90 -7.43 -10.97
CA LEU A 285 -5.37 -7.87 -12.29
C LEU A 285 -5.63 -6.69 -13.23
N VAL A 286 -6.45 -5.72 -12.80
CA VAL A 286 -6.80 -4.54 -13.61
C VAL A 286 -5.54 -3.77 -14.00
N ILE A 287 -4.67 -3.50 -13.03
CA ILE A 287 -3.43 -2.75 -13.22
C ILE A 287 -2.46 -3.49 -14.15
N ALA A 288 -2.22 -4.78 -13.90
CA ALA A 288 -1.30 -5.59 -14.69
C ALA A 288 -1.79 -5.72 -16.14
N ARG A 289 -3.10 -5.87 -16.35
CA ARG A 289 -3.65 -6.00 -17.69
C ARG A 289 -3.56 -4.70 -18.49
N ILE A 290 -3.79 -3.56 -17.86
CA ILE A 290 -3.62 -2.24 -18.48
C ILE A 290 -2.13 -1.98 -18.79
N ASP A 291 -1.22 -2.24 -17.84
CA ASP A 291 0.24 -2.13 -18.06
C ASP A 291 0.68 -3.00 -19.25
N GLN A 292 0.16 -4.23 -19.34
CA GLN A 292 0.49 -5.18 -20.40
C GLN A 292 -0.04 -4.75 -21.78
N GLN A 293 -1.27 -4.26 -21.86
CA GLN A 293 -1.96 -4.04 -23.14
C GLN A 293 -1.83 -2.60 -23.66
N LEU A 294 -1.82 -1.62 -22.77
CA LEU A 294 -1.74 -0.19 -23.11
C LEU A 294 -0.37 0.43 -22.78
N GLY A 295 0.46 -0.29 -22.02
CA GLY A 295 1.76 0.19 -21.59
C GLY A 295 1.71 1.06 -20.33
N ARG A 296 2.89 1.22 -19.73
CA ARG A 296 3.02 1.88 -18.43
C ARG A 296 2.65 3.36 -18.44
N ALA A 297 2.99 4.08 -19.50
CA ALA A 297 2.66 5.49 -19.62
C ALA A 297 1.14 5.72 -19.59
N ALA A 298 0.38 4.88 -20.31
CA ALA A 298 -1.08 4.90 -20.29
C ALA A 298 -1.62 4.56 -18.89
N LEU A 299 -1.08 3.53 -18.23
CA LEU A 299 -1.45 3.19 -16.86
C LEU A 299 -1.25 4.37 -15.89
N LEU A 300 -0.08 5.02 -15.91
CA LEU A 300 0.22 6.14 -15.02
C LEU A 300 -0.70 7.34 -15.29
N CYS A 301 -0.97 7.65 -16.55
CA CYS A 301 -1.96 8.65 -16.93
C CYS A 301 -3.36 8.29 -16.39
N LEU A 302 -3.81 7.05 -16.54
CA LEU A 302 -5.12 6.61 -16.03
C LEU A 302 -5.21 6.69 -14.50
N LEU A 303 -4.12 6.40 -13.79
CA LEU A 303 -4.05 6.49 -12.32
C LEU A 303 -4.21 7.92 -11.79
N GLU A 304 -3.90 8.96 -12.58
CA GLU A 304 -4.19 10.36 -12.23
C GLU A 304 -5.70 10.65 -12.17
N GLY A 305 -6.51 9.85 -12.87
CA GLY A 305 -7.96 9.95 -12.91
C GLY A 305 -8.66 9.17 -11.79
N PRO A 306 -10.00 9.20 -11.75
CA PRO A 306 -10.77 8.38 -10.83
C PRO A 306 -10.69 6.89 -11.21
N ALA A 307 -10.68 6.01 -10.20
CA ALA A 307 -10.56 4.56 -10.37
C ALA A 307 -11.60 3.93 -11.32
N VAL A 308 -12.77 4.56 -11.47
CA VAL A 308 -13.82 4.17 -12.42
C VAL A 308 -13.26 4.00 -13.84
N GLU A 309 -12.33 4.85 -14.27
CA GLU A 309 -11.78 4.83 -15.62
C GLU A 309 -10.83 3.65 -15.85
N LEU A 310 -10.16 3.16 -14.81
CA LEU A 310 -9.31 1.95 -14.91
C LEU A 310 -10.18 0.71 -15.12
N PHE A 311 -11.28 0.57 -14.40
CA PHE A 311 -12.23 -0.54 -14.61
C PHE A 311 -12.91 -0.48 -15.98
N ILE A 312 -13.30 0.71 -16.44
CA ILE A 312 -13.86 0.89 -17.78
C ILE A 312 -12.81 0.55 -18.84
N SER A 313 -11.58 1.06 -18.71
CA SER A 313 -10.49 0.79 -19.64
C SER A 313 -10.18 -0.71 -19.70
N TYR A 314 -10.09 -1.37 -18.54
CA TYR A 314 -9.93 -2.82 -18.43
C TYR A 314 -11.01 -3.59 -19.20
N SER A 315 -12.28 -3.21 -19.04
CA SER A 315 -13.39 -3.86 -19.74
C SER A 315 -13.38 -3.70 -21.26
N GLY A 316 -12.66 -2.69 -21.78
CA GLY A 316 -12.50 -2.43 -23.20
C GLY A 316 -11.33 -3.18 -23.84
N LEU A 317 -10.48 -3.84 -23.04
CA LEU A 317 -9.33 -4.58 -23.56
C LEU A 317 -9.75 -5.91 -24.22
N PRO A 318 -8.99 -6.40 -25.21
CA PRO A 318 -9.26 -7.70 -25.81
C PRO A 318 -9.28 -8.82 -24.77
N ALA A 319 -10.27 -9.70 -24.88
CA ALA A 319 -10.42 -10.87 -24.02
C ALA A 319 -9.17 -11.75 -24.09
N ASP A 320 -8.82 -12.34 -22.95
CA ASP A 320 -7.66 -13.21 -22.78
C ASP A 320 -8.07 -14.32 -21.82
N ASN A 321 -7.83 -15.58 -22.22
CA ASN A 321 -8.21 -16.74 -21.43
C ASN A 321 -7.49 -16.81 -20.07
N GLN A 322 -6.43 -16.00 -19.87
CA GLN A 322 -5.72 -15.88 -18.59
C GLN A 322 -6.41 -14.93 -17.61
N TYR A 323 -7.29 -14.04 -18.09
CA TYR A 323 -7.83 -12.93 -17.31
C TYR A 323 -9.36 -12.89 -17.36
N PRO A 324 -10.05 -13.00 -16.20
CA PRO A 324 -11.51 -12.97 -16.17
C PRO A 324 -12.05 -11.59 -16.56
N THR A 325 -13.06 -11.54 -17.44
CA THR A 325 -13.75 -10.29 -17.78
C THR A 325 -14.80 -9.94 -16.71
N LEU A 326 -15.09 -8.65 -16.56
CA LEU A 326 -16.24 -8.20 -15.78
C LEU A 326 -17.53 -8.33 -16.59
N ALA A 327 -18.61 -8.74 -15.94
CA ALA A 327 -19.95 -8.79 -16.47
C ALA A 327 -20.42 -7.40 -16.91
N SER A 328 -21.28 -7.39 -17.93
CA SER A 328 -21.76 -6.15 -18.55
C SER A 328 -22.54 -5.27 -17.59
N GLU A 329 -23.25 -5.87 -16.65
CA GLU A 329 -24.06 -5.24 -15.61
C GLU A 329 -23.17 -4.54 -14.58
N THR A 330 -22.08 -5.19 -14.17
CA THR A 330 -21.05 -4.58 -13.30
C THR A 330 -20.46 -3.34 -13.97
N ILE A 331 -20.08 -3.45 -15.24
CA ILE A 331 -19.52 -2.32 -16.00
C ILE A 331 -20.55 -1.21 -16.21
N ALA A 332 -21.82 -1.56 -16.48
CA ALA A 332 -22.89 -0.59 -16.60
C ALA A 332 -23.07 0.22 -15.30
N ALA A 333 -23.04 -0.45 -14.14
CA ALA A 333 -23.09 0.20 -12.84
C ALA A 333 -21.89 1.12 -12.60
N ILE A 334 -20.67 0.64 -12.87
CA ILE A 334 -19.44 1.45 -12.76
C ILE A 334 -19.52 2.68 -13.66
N ARG A 335 -20.02 2.55 -14.90
CA ARG A 335 -20.20 3.67 -15.83
C ARG A 335 -21.16 4.76 -15.34
N THR A 336 -22.09 4.46 -14.43
CA THR A 336 -22.95 5.49 -13.84
C THR A 336 -22.18 6.50 -12.98
N LEU A 337 -20.97 6.13 -12.52
CA LEU A 337 -20.07 6.98 -11.75
C LEU A 337 -19.19 7.86 -12.64
N ARG A 338 -19.25 7.67 -13.96
CA ARG A 338 -18.41 8.37 -14.92
C ARG A 338 -18.84 9.81 -15.09
N THR A 339 -17.87 10.70 -15.22
CA THR A 339 -18.09 12.12 -15.54
C THR A 339 -17.56 12.45 -16.93
N ALA A 340 -18.02 13.54 -17.53
CA ALA A 340 -17.49 14.00 -18.82
C ALA A 340 -15.98 14.34 -18.74
N GLU A 341 -15.54 14.88 -17.60
CA GLU A 341 -14.12 15.17 -17.35
C GLU A 341 -13.28 13.90 -17.28
N SER A 342 -13.74 12.89 -16.53
CA SER A 342 -13.03 11.62 -16.42
C SER A 342 -13.00 10.88 -17.77
N GLU A 343 -14.05 10.98 -18.58
CA GLU A 343 -14.06 10.43 -19.94
C GLU A 343 -13.04 11.09 -20.85
N GLN A 344 -12.97 12.43 -20.84
CA GLN A 344 -11.99 13.17 -21.62
C GLN A 344 -10.57 12.82 -21.18
N HIS A 345 -10.34 12.66 -19.87
CA HIS A 345 -9.05 12.23 -19.33
C HIS A 345 -8.63 10.86 -19.87
N THR A 346 -9.51 9.86 -19.78
CA THR A 346 -9.25 8.51 -20.30
C THR A 346 -8.91 8.51 -21.78
N HIS A 347 -9.66 9.27 -22.60
CA HIS A 347 -9.37 9.38 -24.02
C HIS A 347 -7.94 9.89 -24.26
N ARG A 348 -7.47 10.89 -23.50
CA ARG A 348 -6.08 11.38 -23.63
C ARG A 348 -5.07 10.30 -23.27
N CYS A 349 -5.33 9.51 -22.23
CA CYS A 349 -4.40 8.49 -21.75
C CYS A 349 -4.26 7.28 -22.68
N THR A 350 -5.26 7.01 -23.53
CA THR A 350 -5.30 5.78 -24.35
C THR A 350 -5.16 6.02 -25.86
N SER A 351 -5.00 7.28 -26.31
CA SER A 351 -4.94 7.66 -27.73
C SER A 351 -3.53 7.65 -28.36
N THR A 352 -2.56 7.01 -27.71
CA THR A 352 -1.18 6.85 -28.22
C THR A 352 -1.03 5.54 -28.97
#